data_AF-A0A3N4KSX8-F1
#
_entry.id   AF-A0A3N4KSX8-F1
#
_cell.length_a   1.000
_cell.length_b   1.000
_cell.length_c   1.000
_cell.angle_alpha   90.00
_cell.angle_beta   90.00
_cell.angle_gamma   90.00
#
_symmetry.space_group_name_H-M   'P 1'
#
loop_
_entity.id
_entity.type
_entity.pdbx_description
1 polymer ?
#
loop_
_entity_poly.entity_id
_entity_poly.type
_entity_poly.pdbx_seq_one_letter_code
_entity_poly.pdbx_strand_id
1 'polypeptide(L)'
;MDRLDRSSKCSRLTLLLRNLAIAMVAYVAVVEVLSIYQTGSIYPLAKKRRPSSDTPKDNGPLSGGVNWRLRPQTLVAHINDAYLGPRPHVDTFANYTRLVESCRGSLTGLEKMKNVHDCLHYLAYAEKDYFFAPQDPPSRALPAYPAVEAAAPHTNETIGECPGPVQLFHTYWTGPATWRVELFVKAYLYTQNIPCSRLYLWLESDGFPHAVEDMLADKNFARFLPLVERGDIVLKAWKFPSRIPLPRGAVEEDPAYVGSKPVRRTSPDDPKTVRKEVYIADGVVRDEEDGSEWLVLTERQMTFLPVAVSDAVRFIVLHLYGGAYFDMDVMLLRDLRPLLLPPDHSFAERWAVHSHPGDYNTAVMSLAPNTSLSSYLVRGGIRMGLNFHPRIIGRMAWKDGRNEEFVMFETGLFDPIWGEFNWGREGRCAIPCFRDYGVAFLGGRGAVRDEWESYDGAPLELVQVGGPTGELRRRGNGEPASAQDETEAVKAGQGKPGPDGKYGGAPYALKDDKYPPNNRTLENFFRGAWSYHIHNQWSKHPQPNSWFDVIQKAHDGFLSGERTNPYGEKWTGPALLPYDRWPEFD
;
A
#
# COMPACT_ATOMS: atom_id res chain seq x y z
N MET A 1 33.94 -26.42 50.51
CA MET A 1 33.39 -26.29 49.15
C MET A 1 33.88 -24.98 48.58
N ASP A 2 35.19 -24.76 48.45
CA ASP A 2 36.12 -25.30 47.45
C ASP A 2 35.78 -24.98 45.98
N ARG A 3 36.65 -24.15 45.41
CA ARG A 3 36.96 -23.89 43.99
C ARG A 3 35.87 -23.28 43.10
N LEU A 4 35.76 -21.95 43.15
CA LEU A 4 35.37 -21.16 41.97
C LEU A 4 36.62 -20.63 41.29
N ASP A 5 36.76 -21.10 40.05
CA ASP A 5 37.91 -21.02 39.18
C ASP A 5 38.26 -19.56 38.80
N ARG A 6 39.51 -19.15 39.05
CA ARG A 6 40.07 -17.89 38.54
C ARG A 6 40.36 -18.08 37.04
N SER A 7 39.32 -18.00 36.22
CA SER A 7 39.46 -17.92 34.76
C SER A 7 40.40 -16.76 34.41
N SER A 8 41.56 -17.11 33.83
CA SER A 8 42.58 -16.15 33.39
C SER A 8 42.00 -15.21 32.33
N LYS A 9 42.55 -14.00 32.20
CA LYS A 9 42.14 -13.04 31.14
C LYS A 9 42.12 -13.67 29.75
N CYS A 10 42.99 -14.65 29.51
CA CYS A 10 43.02 -15.42 28.28
C CYS A 10 41.73 -16.25 28.09
N SER A 11 41.27 -16.96 29.12
CA SER A 11 40.02 -17.76 29.08
C SER A 11 38.77 -16.92 28.81
N ARG A 12 38.69 -15.69 29.36
CA ARG A 12 37.58 -14.77 29.07
C ARG A 12 37.62 -14.25 27.63
N LEU A 13 38.82 -13.98 27.10
CA LEU A 13 39.00 -13.59 25.71
C LEU A 13 38.62 -14.73 24.76
N THR A 14 39.00 -15.98 25.08
CA THR A 14 38.60 -17.15 24.30
C THR A 14 37.09 -17.35 24.32
N LEU A 15 36.44 -17.12 25.47
CA LEU A 15 34.98 -17.23 25.60
C LEU A 15 34.26 -16.13 24.79
N LEU A 16 34.77 -14.91 24.81
CA LEU A 16 34.25 -13.80 24.02
C LEU A 16 34.38 -14.07 22.51
N LEU A 17 35.56 -14.51 22.06
CA LEU A 17 35.80 -14.86 20.66
C LEU A 17 34.92 -16.03 20.21
N ARG A 18 34.71 -17.04 21.08
CA ARG A 18 33.78 -18.15 20.82
C ARG A 18 32.35 -17.64 20.65
N ASN A 19 31.89 -16.78 21.55
CA ASN A 19 30.52 -16.25 21.49
C ASN A 19 30.31 -15.34 20.28
N LEU A 20 31.31 -14.53 19.91
CA LEU A 20 31.28 -13.72 18.68
C LEU A 20 31.26 -14.59 17.43
N ALA A 21 32.03 -15.68 17.40
CA ALA A 21 32.00 -16.64 16.30
C ALA A 21 30.63 -17.33 16.18
N ILE A 22 30.04 -17.75 17.30
CA ILE A 22 28.69 -18.33 17.33
C ILE A 22 27.65 -17.31 16.84
N ALA A 23 27.73 -16.06 17.30
CA ALA A 23 26.83 -14.99 16.87
C ALA A 23 26.99 -14.68 15.37
N MET A 24 28.22 -14.69 14.84
CA MET A 24 28.49 -14.50 13.43
C MET A 24 27.92 -15.64 12.59
N VAL A 25 28.09 -16.90 13.02
CA VAL A 25 27.52 -18.07 12.33
C VAL A 25 26.00 -18.05 12.36
N ALA A 26 25.40 -17.72 13.50
CA ALA A 26 23.95 -17.58 13.63
C ALA A 26 23.42 -16.44 12.75
N TYR A 27 24.10 -15.30 12.72
CA TYR A 27 23.75 -14.17 11.86
C TYR A 27 23.83 -14.55 10.37
N VAL A 28 24.93 -15.17 9.93
CA VAL A 28 25.08 -15.62 8.54
C VAL A 28 24.00 -16.65 8.19
N ALA A 29 23.72 -17.63 9.05
CA ALA A 29 22.68 -18.62 8.81
C ALA A 29 21.29 -17.97 8.70
N VAL A 30 20.96 -17.01 9.57
CA VAL A 30 19.68 -16.28 9.53
C VAL A 30 19.59 -15.41 8.27
N VAL A 31 20.66 -14.69 7.92
CA VAL A 31 20.70 -13.85 6.70
C VAL A 31 20.61 -14.71 5.44
N GLU A 32 21.26 -15.86 5.39
CA GLU A 32 21.17 -16.80 4.27
C GLU A 32 19.76 -17.39 4.14
N VAL A 33 19.15 -17.81 5.26
CA VAL A 33 17.77 -18.30 5.25
C VAL A 33 16.79 -17.21 4.81
N LEU A 34 16.96 -15.97 5.31
CA LEU A 34 16.14 -14.83 4.90
C LEU A 34 16.38 -14.46 3.44
N SER A 35 17.62 -14.50 2.97
CA SER A 35 17.98 -14.26 1.57
C SER A 35 17.37 -15.31 0.65
N ILE A 36 17.47 -16.60 1.00
CA ILE A 36 16.85 -17.70 0.26
C ILE A 36 15.32 -17.56 0.27
N TYR A 37 14.73 -17.16 1.40
CA TYR A 37 13.29 -16.92 1.50
C TYR A 37 12.83 -15.72 0.64
N GLN A 38 13.63 -14.66 0.58
CA GLN A 38 13.33 -13.44 -0.19
C GLN A 38 13.65 -13.56 -1.68
N THR A 39 14.67 -14.35 -2.05
CA THR A 39 15.21 -14.40 -3.42
C THR A 39 15.02 -15.74 -4.13
N GLY A 40 14.68 -16.81 -3.41
CA GLY A 40 14.43 -18.15 -3.96
C GLY A 40 15.67 -18.87 -4.49
N SER A 41 16.90 -18.42 -4.19
CA SER A 41 18.15 -18.99 -4.73
C SER A 41 19.19 -19.29 -3.65
N ILE A 42 19.89 -20.42 -3.77
CA ILE A 42 20.80 -21.00 -2.74
C ILE A 42 22.28 -20.57 -2.96
N TYR A 43 22.58 -19.61 -3.84
CA TYR A 43 23.97 -19.19 -4.13
C TYR A 43 24.19 -17.68 -3.95
N PRO A 44 24.86 -17.23 -2.87
CA PRO A 44 25.10 -15.81 -2.58
C PRO A 44 26.46 -15.31 -3.11
N LEU A 45 27.28 -16.20 -3.68
CA LEU A 45 28.67 -15.90 -4.06
C LEU A 45 28.98 -16.33 -5.51
N ALA A 46 28.13 -15.93 -6.46
CA ALA A 46 28.58 -15.83 -7.84
C ALA A 46 29.44 -14.56 -7.98
N LYS A 47 30.76 -14.76 -8.15
CA LYS A 47 31.79 -13.75 -8.41
C LYS A 47 31.23 -12.57 -9.23
N LYS A 48 31.19 -11.37 -8.64
CA LYS A 48 31.03 -10.10 -9.38
C LYS A 48 32.11 -10.06 -10.47
N ARG A 49 31.70 -10.23 -11.73
CA ARG A 49 32.56 -9.92 -12.88
C ARG A 49 32.90 -8.43 -12.77
N ARG A 50 34.20 -8.10 -12.72
CA ARG A 50 34.66 -6.71 -12.85
C ARG A 50 34.07 -6.12 -14.15
N PRO A 51 33.66 -4.85 -14.17
CA PRO A 51 33.32 -4.21 -15.42
C PRO A 51 34.60 -4.15 -16.26
N SER A 52 34.61 -4.83 -17.41
CA SER A 52 35.63 -4.59 -18.43
C SER A 52 35.46 -3.16 -18.92
N SER A 53 36.55 -2.40 -18.98
CA SER A 53 36.62 -1.04 -19.50
C SER A 53 36.45 -0.95 -21.01
N ASP A 54 35.74 -1.89 -21.63
CA ASP A 54 35.37 -1.82 -23.03
C ASP A 54 33.93 -1.35 -23.10
N THR A 55 33.76 -0.07 -23.47
CA THR A 55 32.49 0.45 -23.98
C THR A 55 31.99 -0.51 -25.08
N PRO A 56 30.90 -1.26 -24.86
CA PRO A 56 30.28 -1.99 -25.95
C PRO A 56 29.71 -0.92 -26.87
N LYS A 57 30.22 -0.87 -28.11
CA LYS A 57 29.48 -0.21 -29.17
C LYS A 57 28.12 -0.90 -29.24
N ASP A 58 27.13 -0.14 -28.81
CA ASP A 58 25.70 -0.38 -28.96
C ASP A 58 25.41 -0.86 -30.39
N ASN A 59 25.21 -2.17 -30.54
CA ASN A 59 24.82 -2.86 -31.78
C ASN A 59 24.30 -4.28 -31.45
N GLY A 60 23.70 -4.49 -30.27
CA GLY A 60 22.91 -5.68 -29.99
C GLY A 60 21.56 -5.57 -30.72
N PRO A 61 21.04 -6.64 -31.36
CA PRO A 61 19.75 -6.56 -32.02
C PRO A 61 18.65 -6.31 -30.97
N LEU A 62 17.91 -5.22 -31.13
CA LEU A 62 16.64 -4.95 -30.43
C LEU A 62 15.58 -5.95 -30.91
N SER A 63 15.73 -7.23 -30.56
CA SER A 63 14.86 -8.31 -31.01
C SER A 63 13.96 -8.81 -29.89
N GLY A 64 13.06 -7.96 -29.42
CA GLY A 64 11.77 -8.54 -29.14
C GLY A 64 11.21 -9.01 -30.50
N GLY A 65 10.61 -10.20 -30.57
CA GLY A 65 10.02 -10.75 -31.80
C GLY A 65 8.80 -10.01 -32.38
N VAL A 66 8.05 -10.65 -33.27
CA VAL A 66 6.83 -10.08 -33.89
C VAL A 66 5.71 -9.92 -32.87
N ASN A 67 5.60 -10.88 -31.94
CA ASN A 67 4.46 -10.98 -31.02
C ASN A 67 4.39 -9.87 -29.99
N TRP A 68 5.49 -9.44 -29.37
CA TRP A 68 5.40 -8.36 -28.37
C TRP A 68 4.98 -7.02 -29.01
N ARG A 69 5.40 -6.72 -30.26
CA ARG A 69 5.07 -5.45 -30.92
C ARG A 69 3.63 -5.37 -31.37
N LEU A 70 3.10 -6.50 -31.78
CA LEU A 70 1.74 -6.62 -32.32
C LEU A 70 0.76 -7.18 -31.29
N ARG A 71 1.20 -7.42 -30.05
CA ARG A 71 0.37 -7.95 -28.97
C ARG A 71 -0.82 -7.01 -28.73
N PRO A 72 -2.07 -7.50 -28.85
CA PRO A 72 -3.24 -6.73 -28.43
C PRO A 72 -3.15 -6.36 -26.95
N GLN A 73 -3.63 -5.18 -26.60
CA GLN A 73 -3.66 -4.71 -25.22
C GLN A 73 -4.60 -5.55 -24.34
N THR A 74 -5.69 -6.05 -24.92
CA THR A 74 -6.70 -6.92 -24.29
C THR A 74 -7.34 -7.84 -25.35
N LEU A 75 -7.96 -8.93 -24.93
CA LEU A 75 -8.91 -9.68 -25.77
C LEU A 75 -10.37 -9.29 -25.53
N VAL A 76 -10.68 -8.54 -24.48
CA VAL A 76 -12.07 -8.19 -24.16
C VAL A 76 -12.59 -7.15 -25.15
N ALA A 77 -13.70 -7.46 -25.83
CA ALA A 77 -14.30 -6.59 -26.86
C ALA A 77 -14.80 -5.26 -26.28
N HIS A 78 -15.39 -5.32 -25.08
CA HIS A 78 -15.95 -4.17 -24.39
C HIS A 78 -15.51 -4.20 -22.93
N ILE A 79 -14.45 -3.45 -22.59
CA ILE A 79 -14.03 -3.31 -21.19
C ILE A 79 -15.02 -2.39 -20.47
N ASN A 80 -15.56 -2.86 -19.35
CA ASN A 80 -16.35 -2.03 -18.45
C ASN A 80 -15.45 -1.36 -17.41
N ASP A 81 -14.99 -0.15 -17.73
CA ASP A 81 -14.19 0.64 -16.79
C ASP A 81 -15.01 1.19 -15.62
N ALA A 82 -16.27 1.58 -15.85
CA ALA A 82 -17.15 2.16 -14.84
C ALA A 82 -17.85 1.10 -13.96
N TYR A 83 -17.14 0.05 -13.57
CA TYR A 83 -17.71 -1.14 -12.94
C TYR A 83 -18.22 -0.94 -11.51
N LEU A 84 -17.86 0.16 -10.83
CA LEU A 84 -18.43 0.52 -9.53
C LEU A 84 -19.68 1.41 -9.65
N GLY A 85 -20.04 1.83 -10.87
CA GLY A 85 -21.13 2.78 -11.09
C GLY A 85 -20.74 4.21 -10.68
N PRO A 86 -21.71 5.14 -10.57
CA PRO A 86 -21.42 6.53 -10.20
C PRO A 86 -20.76 6.62 -8.82
N ARG A 87 -19.81 7.56 -8.66
CA ARG A 87 -19.18 7.83 -7.37
C ARG A 87 -20.23 8.16 -6.30
N PRO A 88 -20.09 7.66 -5.06
CA PRO A 88 -20.93 8.06 -3.95
C PRO A 88 -20.95 9.59 -3.78
N HIS A 89 -22.06 10.11 -3.26
CA HIS A 89 -22.20 11.54 -2.97
C HIS A 89 -21.08 12.01 -2.02
N VAL A 90 -20.68 13.28 -2.13
CA VAL A 90 -19.56 13.87 -1.36
C VAL A 90 -19.77 13.82 0.17
N ASP A 91 -21.00 13.60 0.62
CA ASP A 91 -21.40 13.49 2.04
C ASP A 91 -21.75 12.06 2.46
N THR A 92 -21.55 11.06 1.60
CA THR A 92 -21.88 9.66 1.95
C THR A 92 -20.97 9.16 3.07
N PHE A 93 -21.56 8.59 4.11
CA PHE A 93 -20.87 7.90 5.19
C PHE A 93 -20.98 6.39 5.02
N ALA A 94 -19.97 5.68 5.49
CA ALA A 94 -20.00 4.23 5.66
C ALA A 94 -20.33 3.85 7.10
N ASN A 95 -21.26 2.90 7.28
CA ASN A 95 -21.63 2.35 8.57
C ASN A 95 -20.64 1.25 8.96
N TYR A 96 -19.73 1.56 9.88
CA TYR A 96 -18.68 0.64 10.32
C TYR A 96 -19.25 -0.63 10.97
N THR A 97 -20.32 -0.51 11.76
CA THR A 97 -20.98 -1.66 12.38
C THR A 97 -21.51 -2.63 11.32
N ARG A 98 -22.18 -2.14 10.29
CA ARG A 98 -22.67 -2.97 9.18
C ARG A 98 -21.54 -3.67 8.42
N LEU A 99 -20.46 -2.94 8.13
CA LEU A 99 -19.27 -3.51 7.49
C LEU A 99 -18.66 -4.63 8.33
N VAL A 100 -18.49 -4.41 9.64
CA VAL A 100 -17.95 -5.39 10.57
C VAL A 100 -18.88 -6.59 10.73
N GLU A 101 -20.16 -6.42 11.04
CA GLU A 101 -21.11 -7.52 11.26
C GLU A 101 -21.29 -8.40 10.01
N SER A 102 -21.22 -7.81 8.83
CA SER A 102 -21.37 -8.52 7.56
C SER A 102 -20.12 -9.31 7.19
N CYS A 103 -18.92 -8.75 7.40
CA CYS A 103 -17.66 -9.41 7.03
C CYS A 103 -17.03 -10.26 8.16
N ARG A 104 -17.26 -9.92 9.43
CA ARG A 104 -16.73 -10.62 10.62
C ARG A 104 -17.77 -11.52 11.26
N GLY A 105 -18.99 -11.03 11.42
CA GLY A 105 -19.94 -11.55 12.40
C GLY A 105 -19.73 -10.91 13.78
N SER A 106 -20.06 -11.65 14.84
CA SER A 106 -19.94 -11.16 16.22
C SER A 106 -18.47 -11.01 16.64
N LEU A 107 -18.19 -10.11 17.58
CA LEU A 107 -16.83 -9.86 18.06
C LEU A 107 -16.17 -11.10 18.68
N THR A 108 -16.95 -11.97 19.31
CA THR A 108 -16.47 -13.19 19.98
C THR A 108 -16.51 -14.42 19.08
N GLY A 109 -17.53 -14.55 18.23
CA GLY A 109 -17.74 -15.72 17.38
C GLY A 109 -16.99 -15.69 16.06
N LEU A 110 -16.75 -14.49 15.48
CA LEU A 110 -15.96 -14.30 14.25
C LEU A 110 -16.43 -15.20 13.09
N GLU A 111 -17.72 -15.47 13.01
CA GLU A 111 -18.32 -16.57 12.25
C GLU A 111 -18.12 -16.41 10.73
N LYS A 112 -17.94 -15.17 10.26
CA LYS A 112 -17.81 -14.83 8.83
C LYS A 112 -16.41 -14.36 8.45
N MET A 113 -15.56 -14.08 9.43
CA MET A 113 -14.23 -13.47 9.24
C MET A 113 -13.36 -14.20 8.19
N LYS A 114 -13.51 -15.52 8.09
CA LYS A 114 -12.76 -16.36 7.15
C LYS A 114 -13.41 -16.52 5.77
N ASN A 115 -14.66 -16.10 5.60
CA ASN A 115 -15.41 -16.18 4.34
C ASN A 115 -15.20 -14.91 3.50
N VAL A 116 -13.96 -14.71 3.04
CA VAL A 116 -13.53 -13.46 2.37
C VAL A 116 -14.31 -13.20 1.07
N HIS A 117 -14.64 -14.26 0.31
CA HIS A 117 -15.47 -14.16 -0.89
C HIS A 117 -16.84 -13.50 -0.59
N ASP A 118 -17.50 -13.92 0.49
CA ASP A 118 -18.84 -13.43 0.82
C ASP A 118 -18.77 -11.99 1.34
N CYS A 119 -17.71 -11.64 2.07
CA CYS A 119 -17.41 -10.26 2.42
C CYS A 119 -17.26 -9.40 1.15
N LEU A 120 -16.41 -9.79 0.19
CA LEU A 120 -16.24 -9.05 -1.07
C LEU A 120 -17.56 -8.91 -1.85
N HIS A 121 -18.36 -9.98 -1.91
CA HIS A 121 -19.66 -9.94 -2.56
C HIS A 121 -20.61 -8.94 -1.88
N TYR A 122 -20.66 -8.92 -0.55
CA TYR A 122 -21.41 -7.91 0.20
C TYR A 122 -20.90 -6.49 -0.08
N LEU A 123 -19.58 -6.29 -0.05
CA LEU A 123 -18.98 -4.99 -0.34
C LEU A 123 -19.26 -4.52 -1.77
N ALA A 124 -19.31 -5.42 -2.75
CA ALA A 124 -19.55 -5.08 -4.14
C ALA A 124 -21.02 -4.75 -4.46
N TYR A 125 -21.98 -5.40 -3.78
CA TYR A 125 -23.39 -5.40 -4.21
C TYR A 125 -24.39 -4.90 -3.17
N ALA A 126 -23.98 -4.69 -1.92
CA ALA A 126 -24.85 -4.25 -0.83
C ALA A 126 -24.53 -2.83 -0.34
N GLU A 127 -24.01 -1.94 -1.21
CA GLU A 127 -23.68 -0.55 -0.84
C GLU A 127 -24.81 0.18 -0.11
N LYS A 128 -26.07 -0.04 -0.51
CA LYS A 128 -27.25 0.59 0.12
C LYS A 128 -27.46 0.18 1.59
N ASP A 129 -26.86 -0.92 2.04
CA ASP A 129 -26.96 -1.38 3.43
C ASP A 129 -25.98 -0.65 4.35
N TYR A 130 -24.81 -0.28 3.84
CA TYR A 130 -23.75 0.35 4.63
C TYR A 130 -23.43 1.79 4.25
N PHE A 131 -23.89 2.30 3.10
CA PHE A 131 -23.78 3.71 2.74
C PHE A 131 -25.06 4.47 3.09
N PHE A 132 -24.90 5.62 3.73
CA PHE A 132 -26.00 6.49 4.10
C PHE A 132 -25.58 7.96 4.05
N ALA A 133 -26.55 8.85 3.90
CA ALA A 133 -26.34 10.28 4.08
C ALA A 133 -26.62 10.64 5.55
N PRO A 134 -25.72 11.36 6.24
CA PRO A 134 -25.96 11.82 7.61
C PRO A 134 -27.06 12.90 7.62
N GLN A 135 -27.66 13.12 8.80
CA GLN A 135 -28.65 14.20 8.99
C GLN A 135 -28.01 15.58 8.79
N ASP A 136 -26.80 15.77 9.31
CA ASP A 136 -25.99 16.98 9.19
C ASP A 136 -24.79 16.71 8.26
N PRO A 137 -24.92 16.94 6.95
CA PRO A 137 -23.85 16.65 5.99
C PRO A 137 -22.66 17.61 6.13
N PRO A 138 -21.41 17.10 6.07
CA PRO A 138 -20.21 17.93 6.16
C PRO A 138 -20.14 19.08 5.14
N SER A 139 -20.67 18.89 3.94
CA SER A 139 -20.76 19.94 2.90
C SER A 139 -21.53 21.18 3.36
N ARG A 140 -22.46 21.04 4.33
CA ARG A 140 -23.26 22.14 4.89
C ARG A 140 -22.75 22.63 6.24
N ALA A 141 -21.75 21.96 6.82
CA ALA A 141 -21.27 22.27 8.17
C ALA A 141 -20.55 23.63 8.24
N LEU A 142 -19.89 24.05 7.15
CA LEU A 142 -19.18 25.33 7.10
C LEU A 142 -19.61 26.14 5.86
N PRO A 143 -19.91 27.45 6.01
CA PRO A 143 -20.31 28.30 4.89
C PRO A 143 -19.18 28.56 3.87
N ALA A 144 -17.96 28.11 4.17
CA ALA A 144 -16.80 28.24 3.30
C ALA A 144 -16.75 27.19 2.19
N TYR A 145 -17.53 26.11 2.28
CA TYR A 145 -17.56 25.10 1.23
C TYR A 145 -18.44 25.56 0.06
N PRO A 146 -18.01 25.35 -1.20
CA PRO A 146 -18.89 25.59 -2.35
C PRO A 146 -20.07 24.62 -2.32
N ALA A 147 -21.19 25.02 -2.92
CA ALA A 147 -22.28 24.10 -3.17
C ALA A 147 -21.81 22.96 -4.08
N VAL A 148 -22.37 21.75 -3.90
CA VAL A 148 -21.94 20.54 -4.63
C VAL A 148 -22.00 20.74 -6.15
N GLU A 149 -23.05 21.39 -6.63
CA GLU A 149 -23.27 21.66 -8.06
C GLU A 149 -22.43 22.82 -8.59
N ALA A 150 -21.90 23.67 -7.71
CA ALA A 150 -21.09 24.83 -8.06
C ALA A 150 -19.58 24.60 -7.90
N ALA A 151 -19.19 23.52 -7.22
CA ALA A 151 -17.79 23.18 -6.97
C ALA A 151 -17.05 22.96 -8.30
N ALA A 152 -15.97 23.72 -8.50
CA ALA A 152 -15.20 23.62 -9.74
C ALA A 152 -14.55 22.22 -9.85
N PRO A 153 -14.67 21.53 -11.00
CA PRO A 153 -13.96 20.27 -11.22
C PRO A 153 -12.45 20.52 -11.29
N HIS A 154 -11.67 19.45 -11.12
CA HIS A 154 -10.23 19.53 -11.39
C HIS A 154 -9.97 19.73 -12.89
N THR A 155 -8.88 20.42 -13.21
CA THR A 155 -8.44 20.79 -14.56
C THR A 155 -6.93 20.64 -14.65
N ASN A 156 -6.32 20.87 -15.82
CA ASN A 156 -4.86 20.80 -15.95
C ASN A 156 -4.15 21.78 -15.00
N GLU A 157 -4.77 22.93 -14.73
CA GLU A 157 -4.18 24.02 -13.96
C GLU A 157 -4.57 24.00 -12.48
N THR A 158 -5.73 23.43 -12.13
CA THR A 158 -6.26 23.47 -10.76
C THR A 158 -6.68 22.09 -10.27
N ILE A 159 -6.51 21.83 -8.97
CA ILE A 159 -7.00 20.61 -8.33
C ILE A 159 -8.53 20.58 -8.15
N GLY A 160 -9.23 21.66 -8.50
CA GLY A 160 -10.66 21.82 -8.28
C GLY A 160 -11.02 22.14 -6.83
N GLU A 161 -12.32 22.25 -6.57
CA GLU A 161 -12.87 22.58 -5.26
C GLU A 161 -13.60 21.38 -4.65
N CYS A 162 -13.40 21.15 -3.35
CA CYS A 162 -14.17 20.15 -2.63
C CYS A 162 -15.39 20.80 -1.98
N PRO A 163 -16.62 20.33 -2.28
CA PRO A 163 -17.83 20.75 -1.57
C PRO A 163 -17.94 20.02 -0.22
N GLY A 164 -16.94 20.18 0.65
CA GLY A 164 -16.83 19.53 1.95
C GLY A 164 -15.39 19.43 2.46
N PRO A 165 -15.16 18.70 3.56
CA PRO A 165 -13.82 18.54 4.11
C PRO A 165 -12.92 17.75 3.16
N VAL A 166 -11.70 18.24 2.96
CA VAL A 166 -10.65 17.57 2.19
C VAL A 166 -9.99 16.51 3.08
N GLN A 167 -9.86 15.29 2.57
CA GLN A 167 -9.26 14.18 3.32
C GLN A 167 -7.77 14.04 3.04
N LEU A 168 -6.99 13.84 4.09
CA LEU A 168 -5.55 13.65 3.99
C LEU A 168 -5.20 12.16 3.85
N PHE A 169 -4.35 11.88 2.87
CA PHE A 169 -3.78 10.56 2.61
C PHE A 169 -2.29 10.67 2.89
N HIS A 170 -1.76 9.75 3.68
CA HIS A 170 -0.37 9.72 4.10
C HIS A 170 0.28 8.42 3.65
N THR A 171 1.50 8.51 3.15
CA THR A 171 2.36 7.34 3.00
C THR A 171 3.80 7.74 3.33
N TYR A 172 4.63 6.76 3.68
CA TYR A 172 6.03 6.95 4.03
C TYR A 172 6.94 6.20 3.07
N TRP A 173 8.04 6.84 2.70
CA TRP A 173 9.04 6.27 1.81
C TRP A 173 10.46 6.64 2.21
N THR A 174 11.39 5.74 1.90
CA THR A 174 12.82 5.99 2.02
C THR A 174 13.53 5.49 0.77
N GLY A 175 14.47 6.29 0.27
CA GLY A 175 15.23 6.00 -0.94
C GLY A 175 14.62 6.60 -2.23
N PRO A 176 15.18 6.24 -3.40
CA PRO A 176 14.81 6.82 -4.69
C PRO A 176 13.38 6.43 -5.10
N ALA A 177 12.82 7.14 -6.08
CA ALA A 177 11.54 6.74 -6.66
C ALA A 177 11.69 5.43 -7.45
N THR A 178 10.72 4.56 -7.29
CA THR A 178 10.65 3.26 -7.96
C THR A 178 9.25 3.08 -8.55
N TRP A 179 9.07 2.01 -9.33
CA TRP A 179 7.75 1.63 -9.85
C TRP A 179 6.68 1.47 -8.76
N ARG A 180 7.08 1.25 -7.49
CA ARG A 180 6.17 1.11 -6.35
C ARG A 180 5.54 2.45 -5.97
N VAL A 181 6.35 3.50 -5.92
CA VAL A 181 5.87 4.88 -5.74
C VAL A 181 4.95 5.24 -6.89
N GLU A 182 5.32 4.87 -8.11
CA GLU A 182 4.48 5.11 -9.28
C GLU A 182 3.14 4.36 -9.20
N LEU A 183 3.15 3.09 -8.80
CA LEU A 183 1.94 2.29 -8.65
C LEU A 183 1.00 2.88 -7.59
N PHE A 184 1.53 3.23 -6.42
CA PHE A 184 0.75 3.84 -5.34
C PHE A 184 0.11 5.16 -5.79
N VAL A 185 0.91 6.09 -6.33
CA VAL A 185 0.44 7.42 -6.73
C VAL A 185 -0.62 7.30 -7.82
N LYS A 186 -0.39 6.50 -8.86
CA LYS A 186 -1.37 6.34 -9.94
C LYS A 186 -2.65 5.61 -9.48
N ALA A 187 -2.55 4.63 -8.56
CA ALA A 187 -3.73 4.00 -7.96
C ALA A 187 -4.56 5.01 -7.15
N TYR A 188 -3.91 5.89 -6.39
CA TYR A 188 -4.55 7.02 -5.70
C TYR A 188 -5.28 7.94 -6.68
N LEU A 189 -4.61 8.39 -7.75
CA LEU A 189 -5.22 9.24 -8.76
C LEU A 189 -6.40 8.58 -9.49
N TYR A 190 -6.28 7.28 -9.74
CA TYR A 190 -7.30 6.49 -10.44
C TYR A 190 -8.57 6.32 -9.61
N THR A 191 -8.50 6.29 -8.28
CA THR A 191 -9.63 5.86 -7.44
C THR A 191 -10.23 6.98 -6.58
N GLN A 192 -9.42 7.91 -6.09
CA GLN A 192 -9.87 8.90 -5.11
C GLN A 192 -10.55 10.10 -5.75
N ASN A 193 -11.43 10.76 -4.99
CA ASN A 193 -12.02 12.04 -5.37
C ASN A 193 -10.97 13.15 -5.24
N ILE A 194 -10.34 13.54 -6.34
CA ILE A 194 -9.15 14.41 -6.37
C ILE A 194 -9.39 15.79 -5.75
N PRO A 195 -10.45 16.55 -6.11
CA PRO A 195 -10.76 17.80 -5.42
C PRO A 195 -10.83 17.66 -3.89
N CYS A 196 -11.32 16.51 -3.41
CA CYS A 196 -11.59 16.22 -2.01
C CYS A 196 -10.54 15.37 -1.29
N SER A 197 -9.35 15.18 -1.87
CA SER A 197 -8.26 14.42 -1.24
C SER A 197 -6.90 15.07 -1.49
N ARG A 198 -5.95 14.89 -0.56
CA ARG A 198 -4.56 15.36 -0.73
C ARG A 198 -3.59 14.28 -0.29
N LEU A 199 -2.59 13.99 -1.11
CA LEU A 199 -1.58 12.98 -0.83
C LEU A 199 -0.31 13.62 -0.25
N TYR A 200 0.05 13.24 0.97
CA TYR A 200 1.30 13.60 1.63
C TYR A 200 2.26 12.42 1.57
N LEU A 201 3.36 12.60 0.85
CA LEU A 201 4.44 11.62 0.75
C LEU A 201 5.55 12.03 1.74
N TRP A 202 5.63 11.31 2.85
CA TRP A 202 6.64 11.52 3.89
C TRP A 202 7.95 10.84 3.52
N LEU A 203 9.05 11.59 3.50
CA LEU A 203 10.37 11.15 3.05
C LEU A 203 11.35 11.17 4.22
N GLU A 204 11.97 10.02 4.49
CA GLU A 204 12.92 9.81 5.59
C GLU A 204 14.09 10.81 5.57
N SER A 205 14.05 11.81 6.44
CA SER A 205 15.00 12.93 6.44
C SER A 205 15.94 12.97 7.65
N ASP A 206 15.79 12.08 8.64
CA ASP A 206 16.78 11.91 9.70
C ASP A 206 18.01 11.16 9.18
N GLY A 207 17.78 10.12 8.37
CA GLY A 207 18.83 9.39 7.65
C GLY A 207 19.33 10.09 6.37
N PHE A 208 18.46 10.85 5.70
CA PHE A 208 18.74 11.50 4.41
C PHE A 208 18.29 12.97 4.41
N PRO A 209 19.10 13.92 4.91
CA PRO A 209 18.68 15.30 5.12
C PRO A 209 18.14 16.06 3.91
N HIS A 210 18.44 15.59 2.69
CA HIS A 210 17.99 16.16 1.42
C HIS A 210 16.93 15.31 0.72
N ALA A 211 16.23 14.42 1.43
CA ALA A 211 15.32 13.45 0.82
C ALA A 211 14.24 14.08 -0.06
N VAL A 212 13.74 15.27 0.31
CA VAL A 212 12.75 16.01 -0.48
C VAL A 212 13.37 16.54 -1.77
N GLU A 213 14.52 17.19 -1.68
CA GLU A 213 15.25 17.71 -2.83
C GLU A 213 15.69 16.58 -3.78
N ASP A 214 16.17 15.47 -3.22
CA ASP A 214 16.57 14.27 -3.96
C ASP A 214 15.39 13.65 -4.70
N MET A 215 14.21 13.57 -4.06
CA MET A 215 12.98 13.09 -4.71
C MET A 215 12.52 14.02 -5.83
N LEU A 216 12.61 15.34 -5.65
CA LEU A 216 12.28 16.32 -6.71
C LEU A 216 13.24 16.22 -7.91
N ALA A 217 14.49 15.83 -7.68
CA ALA A 217 15.50 15.63 -8.72
C ALA A 217 15.49 14.20 -9.33
N ASP A 218 14.72 13.27 -8.76
CA ASP A 218 14.70 11.88 -9.18
C ASP A 218 14.04 11.72 -10.56
N LYS A 219 14.72 11.03 -11.47
CA LYS A 219 14.26 10.84 -12.86
C LYS A 219 12.97 10.04 -12.97
N ASN A 220 12.77 9.07 -12.08
CA ASN A 220 11.56 8.26 -12.05
C ASN A 220 10.39 9.06 -11.45
N PHE A 221 10.68 9.97 -10.51
CA PHE A 221 9.68 10.85 -9.91
C PHE A 221 9.32 12.06 -10.80
N ALA A 222 10.20 12.47 -11.72
CA ALA A 222 10.01 13.63 -12.59
C ALA A 222 8.64 13.66 -13.29
N ARG A 223 8.06 12.49 -13.60
CA ARG A 223 6.72 12.35 -14.19
C ARG A 223 5.58 12.91 -13.33
N PHE A 224 5.78 13.05 -12.02
CA PHE A 224 4.80 13.54 -11.06
C PHE A 224 5.00 15.00 -10.65
N LEU A 225 6.04 15.68 -11.13
CA LEU A 225 6.28 17.09 -10.81
C LEU A 225 5.08 18.00 -11.15
N PRO A 226 4.34 17.82 -12.27
CA PRO A 226 3.15 18.62 -12.53
C PRO A 226 2.08 18.50 -11.43
N LEU A 227 1.98 17.34 -10.77
CA LEU A 227 1.05 17.10 -9.67
C LEU A 227 1.54 17.70 -8.34
N VAL A 228 2.86 17.80 -8.17
CA VAL A 228 3.45 18.52 -7.03
C VAL A 228 3.21 20.02 -7.19
N GLU A 229 3.44 20.57 -8.39
CA GLU A 229 3.21 21.98 -8.70
C GLU A 229 1.74 22.38 -8.55
N ARG A 230 0.81 21.52 -9.00
CA ARG A 230 -0.64 21.75 -8.85
C ARG A 230 -1.15 21.52 -7.43
N GLY A 231 -0.42 20.77 -6.60
CA GLY A 231 -0.72 20.55 -5.18
C GLY A 231 -1.51 19.26 -4.87
N ASP A 232 -1.57 18.31 -5.80
CA ASP A 232 -2.12 16.96 -5.56
C ASP A 232 -1.25 16.15 -4.61
N ILE A 233 0.08 16.27 -4.80
CA ILE A 233 1.10 15.57 -4.04
C ILE A 233 1.91 16.60 -3.27
N VAL A 234 2.01 16.42 -1.95
CA VAL A 234 2.86 17.23 -1.09
C VAL A 234 3.98 16.36 -0.55
N LEU A 235 5.20 16.64 -0.98
CA LEU A 235 6.39 16.02 -0.40
C LEU A 235 6.64 16.63 0.98
N LYS A 236 6.82 15.77 1.99
CA LYS A 236 7.08 16.18 3.36
C LYS A 236 8.37 15.53 3.85
N ALA A 237 9.26 16.32 4.44
CA ALA A 237 10.39 15.78 5.18
C ALA A 237 9.88 15.12 6.47
N TRP A 238 10.15 13.83 6.64
CA TRP A 238 9.94 13.15 7.92
C TRP A 238 11.20 13.30 8.77
N LYS A 239 11.06 13.99 9.89
CA LYS A 239 12.03 14.01 10.98
C LYS A 239 11.31 13.59 12.23
N PHE A 240 11.88 12.65 12.95
CA PHE A 240 11.28 12.13 14.16
C PHE A 240 11.11 13.28 15.16
N PRO A 241 9.87 13.61 15.56
CA PRO A 241 9.63 14.83 16.34
C PRO A 241 10.19 14.68 17.76
N SER A 242 10.96 15.65 18.21
CA SER A 242 11.42 15.71 19.61
C SER A 242 10.30 16.07 20.59
N ARG A 243 9.23 16.70 20.09
CA ARG A 243 8.04 17.08 20.86
C ARG A 243 6.76 16.82 20.07
N ILE A 244 5.79 16.17 20.70
CA ILE A 244 4.46 15.90 20.13
C ILE A 244 3.41 16.53 21.04
N PRO A 245 2.53 17.43 20.53
CA PRO A 245 1.46 18.01 21.33
C PRO A 245 0.45 16.94 21.77
N LEU A 246 -0.18 17.13 22.92
CA LEU A 246 -1.28 16.31 23.40
C LEU A 246 -2.54 17.17 23.60
N PRO A 247 -3.75 16.59 23.45
CA PRO A 247 -4.99 17.29 23.76
C PRO A 247 -5.01 17.64 25.25
N ARG A 248 -5.49 18.85 25.57
CA ARG A 248 -5.63 19.30 26.96
C ARG A 248 -6.50 18.31 27.75
N GLY A 249 -6.02 17.87 28.91
CA GLY A 249 -6.76 16.98 29.81
C GLY A 249 -6.58 15.48 29.49
N ALA A 250 -5.99 15.13 28.35
CA ALA A 250 -5.80 13.73 27.96
C ALA A 250 -4.89 12.94 28.92
N VAL A 251 -4.03 13.64 29.66
CA VAL A 251 -3.17 13.06 30.70
C VAL A 251 -3.93 12.83 32.01
N GLU A 252 -4.84 13.73 32.38
CA GLU A 252 -5.59 13.66 33.64
C GLU A 252 -6.63 12.53 33.61
N GLU A 253 -7.20 12.28 32.43
CA GLU A 253 -8.16 11.20 32.18
C GLU A 253 -7.50 9.81 32.07
N ASP A 254 -6.17 9.74 31.96
CA ASP A 254 -5.47 8.49 31.70
C ASP A 254 -5.01 7.81 33.01
N PRO A 255 -5.52 6.60 33.32
CA PRO A 255 -5.19 5.86 34.55
C PRO A 255 -3.70 5.64 34.77
N ALA A 256 -2.89 5.60 33.70
CA ALA A 256 -1.46 5.40 33.82
C ALA A 256 -0.73 6.57 34.50
N TYR A 257 -1.32 7.77 34.47
CA TYR A 257 -0.73 8.97 35.03
C TYR A 257 -1.39 9.36 36.37
N VAL A 258 -2.48 8.71 36.75
CA VAL A 258 -3.14 8.91 38.05
C VAL A 258 -2.16 8.61 39.19
N GLY A 259 -1.86 9.62 40.00
CA GLY A 259 -0.90 9.52 41.11
C GLY A 259 0.55 9.85 40.76
N SER A 260 0.86 10.19 39.50
CA SER A 260 2.16 10.74 39.13
C SER A 260 2.40 12.04 39.88
N LYS A 261 3.54 12.16 40.55
CA LYS A 261 3.92 13.39 41.25
C LYS A 261 4.66 14.30 40.28
N PRO A 262 4.07 15.43 39.86
CA PRO A 262 4.72 16.29 38.88
C PRO A 262 6.01 16.87 39.45
N VAL A 263 7.10 16.79 38.70
CA VAL A 263 8.42 17.29 39.10
C VAL A 263 8.79 18.47 38.20
N ARG A 264 9.04 19.63 38.80
CA ARG A 264 9.62 20.77 38.07
C ARG A 264 11.01 20.41 37.59
N ARG A 265 11.25 20.52 36.28
CA ARG A 265 12.57 20.40 35.68
C ARG A 265 12.92 21.71 35.00
N THR A 266 14.07 22.27 35.34
CA THR A 266 14.70 23.34 34.55
C THR A 266 15.38 22.70 33.34
N SER A 267 15.04 23.15 32.13
CA SER A 267 15.68 22.68 30.89
C SER A 267 17.21 22.85 30.97
N PRO A 268 18.03 21.81 30.70
CA PRO A 268 19.48 21.91 30.77
C PRO A 268 20.12 22.75 29.65
N ASP A 269 19.43 22.89 28.51
CA ASP A 269 20.07 23.24 27.24
C ASP A 269 19.81 24.68 26.74
N ASP A 270 19.06 25.52 27.46
CA ASP A 270 18.95 26.94 27.14
C ASP A 270 18.66 27.83 28.37
N PRO A 271 19.65 28.55 28.91
CA PRO A 271 19.44 29.48 30.03
C PRO A 271 18.63 30.73 29.66
N LYS A 272 18.19 30.92 28.41
CA LYS A 272 17.42 32.08 27.95
C LYS A 272 15.94 31.80 27.63
N THR A 273 15.49 30.54 27.66
CA THR A 273 14.06 30.20 27.59
C THR A 273 13.63 29.44 28.83
N VAL A 274 13.28 30.18 29.88
CA VAL A 274 12.71 29.61 31.11
C VAL A 274 11.26 29.21 30.84
N ARG A 275 11.02 28.16 30.03
CA ARG A 275 9.71 27.52 30.03
C ARG A 275 9.52 26.86 31.38
N LYS A 276 8.50 27.28 32.12
CA LYS A 276 8.12 26.68 33.40
C LYS A 276 7.41 25.37 33.10
N GLU A 277 8.19 24.33 32.89
CA GLU A 277 7.68 23.01 32.52
C GLU A 277 7.63 22.09 33.76
N VAL A 278 6.53 21.34 33.86
CA VAL A 278 6.35 20.30 34.87
C VAL A 278 6.39 18.95 34.18
N TYR A 279 7.35 18.13 34.58
CA TYR A 279 7.44 16.75 34.13
C TYR A 279 6.45 15.88 34.90
N ILE A 280 5.59 15.15 34.20
CA ILE A 280 4.59 14.26 34.80
C ILE A 280 5.17 12.83 34.89
N ALA A 281 5.23 12.11 33.77
CA ALA A 281 5.83 10.78 33.64
C ALA A 281 6.00 10.42 32.14
N ASP A 282 6.82 9.41 31.84
CA ASP A 282 6.95 8.83 30.48
C ASP A 282 7.16 9.84 29.33
N GLY A 283 7.94 10.90 29.58
CA GLY A 283 8.17 11.97 28.61
C GLY A 283 7.06 13.02 28.53
N VAL A 284 5.95 12.85 29.26
CA VAL A 284 4.87 13.84 29.34
C VAL A 284 5.33 15.05 30.15
N VAL A 285 5.19 16.22 29.54
CA VAL A 285 5.49 17.53 30.13
C VAL A 285 4.27 18.45 29.97
N ARG A 286 4.00 19.24 31.00
CA ARG A 286 2.96 20.28 30.99
C ARG A 286 3.60 21.65 31.14
N ASP A 287 3.20 22.59 30.30
CA ASP A 287 3.57 23.99 30.45
C ASP A 287 2.72 24.65 31.55
N GLU A 288 3.36 25.31 32.54
CA GLU A 288 2.66 25.95 33.65
C GLU A 288 1.89 27.22 33.25
N GLU A 289 2.22 27.86 32.13
CA GLU A 289 1.62 29.13 31.74
C GLU A 289 0.30 28.94 30.99
N ASP A 290 0.25 28.00 30.04
CA ASP A 290 -0.92 27.78 29.20
C ASP A 290 -1.59 26.41 29.36
N GLY A 291 -1.03 25.56 30.22
CA GLY A 291 -1.53 24.21 30.51
C GLY A 291 -1.40 23.24 29.33
N SER A 292 -0.64 23.58 28.27
CA SER A 292 -0.41 22.70 27.14
C SER A 292 0.41 21.48 27.55
N GLU A 293 0.04 20.32 27.01
CA GLU A 293 0.69 19.04 27.31
C GLU A 293 1.44 18.54 26.08
N TRP A 294 2.61 17.94 26.33
CA TRP A 294 3.53 17.50 25.29
C TRP A 294 4.17 16.17 25.66
N LEU A 295 4.39 15.30 24.69
CA LEU A 295 5.37 14.23 24.80
C LEU A 295 6.72 14.75 24.33
N VAL A 296 7.71 14.67 25.20
CA VAL A 296 9.11 15.03 24.92
C VAL A 296 9.93 13.75 24.83
N LEU A 297 10.57 13.55 23.69
CA LEU A 297 11.35 12.35 23.37
C LEU A 297 12.84 12.62 23.54
N THR A 298 13.57 11.61 23.99
CA THR A 298 15.04 11.67 24.12
C THR A 298 15.70 10.90 22.98
N GLU A 299 16.84 11.40 22.49
CA GLU A 299 17.53 10.82 21.31
C GLU A 299 17.86 9.33 21.47
N ARG A 300 18.09 8.86 22.71
CA ARG A 300 18.40 7.45 23.00
C ARG A 300 17.26 6.47 22.70
N GLN A 301 16.05 6.97 22.46
CA GLN A 301 14.88 6.14 22.23
C GLN A 301 14.69 5.79 20.75
N MET A 302 15.36 6.49 19.82
CA MET A 302 15.09 6.37 18.37
C MET A 302 15.68 5.12 17.72
N THR A 303 14.91 4.52 16.80
CA THR A 303 15.33 3.39 15.93
C THR A 303 15.46 3.87 14.49
N PHE A 304 16.41 3.31 13.75
CA PHE A 304 16.68 3.67 12.35
C PHE A 304 16.26 2.56 11.35
N LEU A 305 15.60 1.50 11.81
CA LEU A 305 15.09 0.45 10.93
C LEU A 305 13.86 0.99 10.17
N PRO A 306 13.87 1.07 8.83
CA PRO A 306 12.81 1.72 8.06
C PRO A 306 11.40 1.24 8.40
N VAL A 307 11.22 -0.07 8.64
CA VAL A 307 9.92 -0.66 9.01
C VAL A 307 9.44 -0.17 10.38
N ALA A 308 10.35 -0.08 11.35
CA ALA A 308 10.01 0.44 12.69
C ALA A 308 9.76 1.95 12.65
N VAL A 309 10.47 2.67 11.77
CA VAL A 309 10.20 4.10 11.53
C VAL A 309 8.83 4.29 10.90
N SER A 310 8.45 3.52 9.87
CA SER A 310 7.12 3.63 9.25
C SER A 310 5.99 3.30 10.23
N ASP A 311 6.19 2.35 11.13
CA ASP A 311 5.26 2.08 12.23
C ASP A 311 5.08 3.33 13.12
N ALA A 312 6.15 4.03 13.50
CA ALA A 312 6.02 5.25 14.29
C ALA A 312 5.40 6.41 13.48
N VAL A 313 5.80 6.58 12.23
CA VAL A 313 5.30 7.62 11.32
C VAL A 313 3.79 7.60 11.30
N ARG A 314 3.16 6.45 11.01
CA ARG A 314 1.70 6.37 10.84
C ARG A 314 0.92 6.80 12.08
N PHE A 315 1.32 6.40 13.29
CA PHE A 315 0.61 6.83 14.51
C PHE A 315 0.81 8.32 14.79
N ILE A 316 2.03 8.83 14.59
CA ILE A 316 2.37 10.22 14.89
C ILE A 316 1.73 11.17 13.86
N VAL A 317 1.86 10.89 12.56
CA VAL A 317 1.29 11.78 11.53
C VAL A 317 -0.23 11.80 11.60
N LEU A 318 -0.88 10.67 11.85
CA LEU A 318 -2.32 10.62 12.00
C LEU A 318 -2.79 11.35 13.27
N HIS A 319 -2.03 11.27 14.37
CA HIS A 319 -2.34 12.08 15.55
C HIS A 319 -2.23 13.59 15.29
N LEU A 320 -1.23 14.01 14.50
CA LEU A 320 -0.98 15.43 14.20
C LEU A 320 -1.94 16.00 13.15
N TYR A 321 -2.23 15.24 12.10
CA TYR A 321 -2.89 15.73 10.89
C TYR A 321 -4.22 15.04 10.58
N GLY A 322 -4.45 13.85 11.12
CA GLY A 322 -5.66 13.07 10.86
C GLY A 322 -5.61 12.33 9.53
N GLY A 323 -6.77 11.88 9.05
CA GLY A 323 -6.89 11.26 7.74
C GLY A 323 -6.52 9.78 7.76
N ALA A 324 -5.88 9.29 6.70
CA ALA A 324 -5.51 7.88 6.57
C ALA A 324 -4.06 7.68 6.11
N TYR A 325 -3.42 6.69 6.69
CA TYR A 325 -2.09 6.21 6.33
C TYR A 325 -2.20 4.90 5.54
N PHE A 326 -1.33 4.78 4.54
CA PHE A 326 -1.19 3.59 3.71
C PHE A 326 0.29 3.24 3.56
N ASP A 327 0.64 1.97 3.74
CA ASP A 327 1.95 1.48 3.33
C ASP A 327 2.14 1.65 1.82
N MET A 328 3.37 1.94 1.39
CA MET A 328 3.67 2.26 -0.01
C MET A 328 3.29 1.12 -0.98
N ASP A 329 3.25 -0.11 -0.50
CA ASP A 329 2.90 -1.29 -1.27
C ASP A 329 1.40 -1.66 -1.17
N VAL A 330 0.56 -0.73 -0.73
CA VAL A 330 -0.90 -0.81 -0.83
C VAL A 330 -1.37 -0.17 -2.13
N MET A 331 -2.17 -0.89 -2.90
CA MET A 331 -2.80 -0.38 -4.12
C MET A 331 -4.28 -0.07 -3.84
N LEU A 332 -4.66 1.20 -3.99
CA LEU A 332 -6.04 1.64 -3.78
C LEU A 332 -6.94 1.20 -4.94
N LEU A 333 -8.14 0.70 -4.61
CA LEU A 333 -9.11 0.14 -5.57
C LEU A 333 -10.45 0.88 -5.58
N ARG A 334 -10.72 1.69 -4.55
CA ARG A 334 -12.02 2.35 -4.34
C ARG A 334 -11.86 3.67 -3.59
N ASP A 335 -12.81 4.57 -3.76
CA ASP A 335 -12.93 5.81 -2.99
C ASP A 335 -13.03 5.52 -1.50
N LEU A 336 -12.04 6.00 -0.74
CA LEU A 336 -11.99 5.88 0.71
C LEU A 336 -12.84 6.93 1.43
N ARG A 337 -13.30 7.98 0.73
CA ARG A 337 -14.02 9.09 1.35
C ARG A 337 -15.18 8.66 2.26
N PRO A 338 -16.04 7.67 1.89
CA PRO A 338 -17.10 7.22 2.80
C PRO A 338 -16.61 6.63 4.13
N LEU A 339 -15.40 6.07 4.15
CA LEU A 339 -14.76 5.58 5.38
C LEU A 339 -14.10 6.71 6.16
N LEU A 340 -13.66 7.81 5.53
CA LEU A 340 -12.91 8.88 6.19
C LEU A 340 -13.77 10.07 6.63
N LEU A 341 -15.01 10.17 6.14
CA LEU A 341 -15.93 11.26 6.49
C LEU A 341 -16.62 11.14 7.85
N PRO A 342 -16.97 9.95 8.36
CA PRO A 342 -17.58 9.84 9.68
C PRO A 342 -16.77 10.62 10.73
N PRO A 343 -17.45 11.35 11.63
CA PRO A 343 -16.80 11.97 12.79
C PRO A 343 -16.02 10.91 13.58
N ASP A 344 -14.87 11.31 14.11
CA ASP A 344 -14.00 10.44 14.90
C ASP A 344 -13.58 9.13 14.21
N HIS A 345 -13.56 9.11 12.87
CA HIS A 345 -13.08 7.97 12.09
C HIS A 345 -11.76 7.44 12.66
N SER A 346 -11.80 6.18 13.10
CA SER A 346 -10.66 5.55 13.75
C SER A 346 -10.73 4.06 13.45
N PHE A 347 -9.91 3.61 12.52
CA PHE A 347 -9.90 2.21 12.11
C PHE A 347 -8.52 1.74 11.67
N ALA A 348 -8.34 0.43 11.69
CA ALA A 348 -7.21 -0.21 11.05
C ALA A 348 -7.57 -1.62 10.61
N GLU A 349 -6.80 -2.14 9.68
CA GLU A 349 -6.97 -3.49 9.15
C GLU A 349 -6.72 -4.58 10.22
N ARG A 350 -7.39 -5.73 10.12
CA ARG A 350 -7.05 -6.95 10.86
C ARG A 350 -5.76 -7.56 10.31
N TRP A 351 -4.95 -8.16 11.18
CA TRP A 351 -3.87 -9.03 10.74
C TRP A 351 -4.44 -10.34 10.19
N ALA A 352 -4.64 -10.42 8.87
CA ALA A 352 -5.21 -11.57 8.17
C ALA A 352 -6.49 -12.13 8.84
N VAL A 353 -6.53 -13.43 9.06
CA VAL A 353 -7.60 -14.18 9.74
C VAL A 353 -7.26 -14.50 11.21
N HIS A 354 -6.39 -13.70 11.85
CA HIS A 354 -6.07 -13.88 13.25
C HIS A 354 -7.25 -13.46 14.15
N SER A 355 -7.61 -14.34 15.09
CA SER A 355 -8.81 -14.19 15.91
C SER A 355 -8.66 -13.26 17.11
N HIS A 356 -7.43 -12.89 17.49
CA HIS A 356 -7.23 -12.08 18.68
C HIS A 356 -7.72 -10.63 18.44
N PRO A 357 -8.52 -10.03 19.34
CA PRO A 357 -9.08 -8.67 19.13
C PRO A 357 -8.03 -7.55 19.06
N GLY A 358 -6.80 -7.83 19.52
CA GLY A 358 -5.65 -6.92 19.41
C GLY A 358 -4.69 -7.20 18.25
N ASP A 359 -4.99 -8.16 17.35
CA ASP A 359 -4.15 -8.45 16.18
C ASP A 359 -4.50 -7.51 15.01
N TYR A 360 -4.19 -6.22 15.18
CA TYR A 360 -4.28 -5.22 14.10
C TYR A 360 -3.09 -5.33 13.15
N ASN A 361 -3.34 -5.12 11.87
CA ASN A 361 -2.39 -4.57 10.91
C ASN A 361 -2.64 -3.05 10.82
N THR A 362 -1.64 -2.25 10.48
CA THR A 362 -1.79 -0.81 10.26
C THR A 362 -1.18 -0.36 8.92
N ALA A 363 -1.02 -1.30 7.98
CA ALA A 363 -0.73 -1.02 6.59
C ALA A 363 -1.81 -0.13 5.95
N VAL A 364 -3.06 -0.29 6.37
CA VAL A 364 -4.14 0.69 6.19
C VAL A 364 -4.69 1.09 7.55
N MET A 365 -4.61 2.37 7.87
CA MET A 365 -5.02 2.90 9.16
C MET A 365 -5.54 4.33 9.03
N SER A 366 -6.53 4.69 9.85
CA SER A 366 -7.06 6.04 9.91
C SER A 366 -7.31 6.43 11.36
N LEU A 367 -7.03 7.70 11.70
CA LEU A 367 -7.38 8.29 12.98
C LEU A 367 -7.80 9.74 12.77
N ALA A 368 -8.80 10.17 13.53
CA ALA A 368 -9.05 11.58 13.73
C ALA A 368 -7.89 12.22 14.54
N PRO A 369 -7.44 13.43 14.17
CA PRO A 369 -6.32 14.09 14.81
C PRO A 369 -6.68 14.58 16.21
N ASN A 370 -5.69 14.67 17.09
CA ASN A 370 -5.83 15.30 18.40
C ASN A 370 -7.02 14.79 19.25
N THR A 371 -7.34 13.51 19.13
CA THR A 371 -8.39 12.82 19.89
C THR A 371 -7.83 12.09 21.11
N SER A 372 -8.71 11.72 22.06
CA SER A 372 -8.35 10.86 23.20
C SER A 372 -7.73 9.53 22.73
N LEU A 373 -8.24 8.94 21.65
CA LEU A 373 -7.73 7.68 21.11
C LEU A 373 -6.36 7.87 20.46
N SER A 374 -6.19 8.82 19.54
CA SER A 374 -4.89 9.05 18.87
C SER A 374 -3.79 9.40 19.87
N SER A 375 -4.09 10.25 20.86
CA SER A 375 -3.18 10.60 21.96
C SER A 375 -2.78 9.36 22.77
N TYR A 376 -3.74 8.51 23.14
CA TYR A 376 -3.47 7.27 23.87
C TYR A 376 -2.57 6.30 23.09
N LEU A 377 -2.81 6.11 21.78
CA LEU A 377 -2.00 5.22 20.95
C LEU A 377 -0.56 5.73 20.84
N VAL A 378 -0.37 7.04 20.63
CA VAL A 378 0.96 7.66 20.54
C VAL A 378 1.70 7.60 21.89
N ARG A 379 1.04 7.95 22.99
CA ARG A 379 1.60 7.84 24.35
C ARG A 379 2.00 6.41 24.67
N GLY A 380 1.15 5.45 24.32
CA GLY A 380 1.40 4.03 24.51
C GLY A 380 2.68 3.56 23.83
N GLY A 381 2.83 3.84 22.53
CA GLY A 381 4.03 3.48 21.77
C GLY A 381 5.30 4.08 22.38
N ILE A 382 5.24 5.34 22.82
CA ILE A 382 6.37 6.03 23.45
C ILE A 382 6.72 5.44 24.81
N ARG A 383 5.73 5.24 25.69
CA ARG A 383 5.90 4.62 27.01
C ARG A 383 6.52 3.22 26.91
N MET A 384 6.25 2.49 25.83
CA MET A 384 6.82 1.17 25.55
C MET A 384 8.18 1.21 24.81
N GLY A 385 8.86 2.36 24.80
CA GLY A 385 10.19 2.51 24.19
C GLY A 385 10.16 2.67 22.67
N LEU A 386 9.24 3.51 22.17
CA LEU A 386 8.94 3.70 20.73
C LEU A 386 8.52 2.40 20.02
N ASN A 387 7.85 1.51 20.74
CA ASN A 387 7.36 0.26 20.16
C ASN A 387 5.96 0.48 19.57
N PHE A 388 5.96 0.92 18.31
CA PHE A 388 4.74 1.16 17.52
C PHE A 388 4.28 -0.05 16.72
N HIS A 389 4.86 -1.23 16.94
CA HIS A 389 4.46 -2.43 16.21
C HIS A 389 2.94 -2.65 16.38
N PRO A 390 2.18 -2.80 15.28
CA PRO A 390 0.71 -2.73 15.32
C PRO A 390 0.05 -3.75 16.25
N ARG A 391 0.57 -4.98 16.32
CA ARG A 391 0.07 -5.98 17.28
C ARG A 391 0.34 -5.63 18.74
N ILE A 392 1.39 -4.87 19.04
CA ILE A 392 1.71 -4.42 20.41
C ILE A 392 0.73 -3.32 20.81
N ILE A 393 0.58 -2.30 19.96
CA ILE A 393 -0.39 -1.22 20.15
C ILE A 393 -1.82 -1.77 20.21
N GLY A 394 -2.16 -2.70 19.33
CA GLY A 394 -3.46 -3.37 19.29
C GLY A 394 -3.76 -4.17 20.56
N ARG A 395 -2.79 -4.92 21.09
CA ARG A 395 -2.95 -5.61 22.38
C ARG A 395 -3.06 -4.65 23.55
N MET A 396 -2.39 -3.51 23.49
CA MET A 396 -2.55 -2.44 24.48
C MET A 396 -3.98 -1.88 24.43
N ALA A 397 -4.46 -1.46 23.25
CA ALA A 397 -5.83 -0.99 23.05
C ALA A 397 -6.89 -2.00 23.54
N TRP A 398 -6.70 -3.29 23.25
CA TRP A 398 -7.60 -4.33 23.73
C TRP A 398 -7.58 -4.53 25.25
N LYS A 399 -6.40 -4.58 25.87
CA LYS A 399 -6.29 -4.75 27.33
C LYS A 399 -6.96 -3.63 28.11
N ASP A 400 -6.90 -2.41 27.56
CA ASP A 400 -7.44 -1.22 28.20
C ASP A 400 -8.89 -0.92 27.74
N GLY A 401 -9.51 -1.84 26.97
CA GLY A 401 -10.93 -1.74 26.56
C GLY A 401 -11.23 -0.71 25.47
N ARG A 402 -10.22 -0.25 24.73
CA ARG A 402 -10.31 0.80 23.71
C ARG A 402 -10.36 0.28 22.27
N ASN A 403 -10.34 -1.03 22.07
CA ASN A 403 -10.38 -1.65 20.74
C ASN A 403 -11.72 -1.51 20.01
N GLU A 404 -12.78 -1.07 20.70
CA GLU A 404 -14.07 -0.74 20.06
C GLU A 404 -14.09 0.70 19.50
N GLU A 405 -13.31 1.61 20.10
CA GLU A 405 -13.06 2.96 19.54
C GLU A 405 -12.16 2.89 18.31
N PHE A 406 -11.20 1.96 18.31
CA PHE A 406 -10.30 1.72 17.18
C PHE A 406 -10.81 0.55 16.33
N VAL A 407 -11.74 0.81 15.42
CA VAL A 407 -12.43 -0.23 14.68
C VAL A 407 -11.45 -1.06 13.86
N MET A 408 -11.38 -2.35 14.16
CA MET A 408 -10.67 -3.29 13.31
C MET A 408 -11.55 -3.59 12.09
N PHE A 409 -11.04 -3.49 10.87
CA PHE A 409 -11.74 -3.93 9.67
C PHE A 409 -11.19 -5.26 9.16
N GLU A 410 -12.06 -6.09 8.58
CA GLU A 410 -11.67 -7.41 8.10
C GLU A 410 -10.79 -7.35 6.86
N THR A 411 -9.94 -8.37 6.70
CA THR A 411 -8.99 -8.50 5.59
C THR A 411 -9.66 -8.29 4.23
N GLY A 412 -10.92 -8.73 4.05
CA GLY A 412 -11.65 -8.54 2.79
C GLY A 412 -11.85 -7.09 2.35
N LEU A 413 -11.74 -6.10 3.25
CA LEU A 413 -11.85 -4.69 2.90
C LEU A 413 -10.56 -4.14 2.26
N PHE A 414 -9.38 -4.55 2.75
CA PHE A 414 -8.10 -3.90 2.40
C PHE A 414 -7.01 -4.84 1.87
N ASP A 415 -7.09 -6.11 2.24
CA ASP A 415 -6.17 -7.17 1.83
C ASP A 415 -6.94 -8.49 1.61
N PRO A 416 -7.71 -8.57 0.52
CA PRO A 416 -8.62 -9.68 0.28
C PRO A 416 -7.93 -11.02 0.04
N ILE A 417 -6.60 -11.03 -0.10
CA ILE A 417 -5.86 -12.25 -0.40
C ILE A 417 -5.23 -12.86 0.84
N TRP A 418 -4.93 -12.08 1.90
CA TRP A 418 -4.17 -12.55 3.06
C TRP A 418 -4.70 -13.83 3.70
N GLY A 419 -6.03 -13.99 3.77
CA GLY A 419 -6.68 -15.17 4.33
C GLY A 419 -6.31 -16.48 3.63
N GLU A 420 -6.03 -16.44 2.32
CA GLU A 420 -5.57 -17.61 1.55
C GLU A 420 -4.17 -18.06 2.01
N PHE A 421 -3.29 -17.11 2.33
CA PHE A 421 -1.88 -17.36 2.66
C PHE A 421 -1.65 -17.92 4.04
N ASN A 422 -2.51 -17.53 4.98
CA ASN A 422 -2.45 -18.04 6.33
C ASN A 422 -3.19 -19.38 6.46
N TRP A 423 -3.61 -19.99 5.33
CA TRP A 423 -4.42 -21.22 5.26
C TRP A 423 -5.67 -21.19 6.13
N GLY A 424 -6.24 -20.00 6.35
CA GLY A 424 -7.36 -19.82 7.25
C GLY A 424 -8.64 -19.38 6.55
N ARG A 425 -8.64 -19.21 5.22
CA ARG A 425 -9.85 -18.95 4.44
C ARG A 425 -10.81 -20.14 4.48
N GLU A 426 -12.09 -19.84 4.67
CA GLU A 426 -13.21 -20.77 4.55
C GLU A 426 -14.11 -20.39 3.33
N GLY A 427 -15.00 -21.28 2.90
CA GLY A 427 -15.92 -21.02 1.79
C GLY A 427 -15.26 -21.03 0.41
N ARG A 428 -15.63 -20.09 -0.45
CA ARG A 428 -15.06 -19.89 -1.81
C ARG A 428 -13.82 -18.98 -1.76
N CYS A 429 -12.97 -19.06 -2.77
CA CYS A 429 -11.88 -18.09 -2.92
C CYS A 429 -12.38 -16.75 -3.46
N ALA A 430 -11.60 -15.70 -3.24
CA ALA A 430 -11.86 -14.40 -3.86
C ALA A 430 -11.65 -14.46 -5.39
N ILE A 431 -12.05 -13.40 -6.09
CA ILE A 431 -11.88 -13.28 -7.54
C ILE A 431 -10.95 -12.09 -7.79
N PRO A 432 -9.80 -12.28 -8.47
CA PRO A 432 -9.26 -13.57 -8.91
C PRO A 432 -8.84 -14.48 -7.74
N CYS A 433 -8.89 -15.78 -7.99
CA CYS A 433 -8.51 -16.81 -7.01
C CYS A 433 -6.98 -16.95 -6.93
N PHE A 434 -6.36 -16.19 -6.03
CA PHE A 434 -4.91 -16.20 -5.84
C PHE A 434 -4.49 -17.19 -4.75
N ARG A 435 -3.40 -17.92 -5.02
CA ARG A 435 -2.83 -18.91 -4.10
C ARG A 435 -1.43 -18.52 -3.59
N ASP A 436 -0.76 -17.56 -4.25
CA ASP A 436 0.49 -16.97 -3.77
C ASP A 436 0.58 -15.45 -4.09
N TYR A 437 1.44 -14.67 -3.41
CA TYR A 437 1.46 -13.19 -3.50
C TYR A 437 2.05 -12.74 -4.84
N GLY A 438 2.81 -13.62 -5.49
CA GLY A 438 3.47 -13.37 -6.76
C GLY A 438 2.57 -13.51 -7.96
N VAL A 439 1.42 -14.18 -7.86
CA VAL A 439 0.60 -14.51 -9.05
C VAL A 439 0.07 -13.29 -9.77
N ALA A 440 -0.14 -12.17 -9.06
CA ALA A 440 -0.59 -10.91 -9.66
C ALA A 440 0.41 -10.35 -10.70
N PHE A 441 1.69 -10.74 -10.58
CA PHE A 441 2.76 -10.38 -11.50
C PHE A 441 2.89 -11.33 -12.69
N LEU A 442 2.14 -12.45 -12.72
CA LEU A 442 2.28 -13.48 -13.75
C LEU A 442 1.30 -13.30 -14.91
N GLY A 443 1.84 -13.18 -16.12
CA GLY A 443 1.09 -13.04 -17.37
C GLY A 443 1.27 -14.19 -18.35
N GLY A 444 2.15 -15.14 -18.02
CA GLY A 444 2.44 -16.30 -18.86
C GLY A 444 1.22 -17.21 -19.06
N ARG A 445 1.21 -17.94 -20.18
CA ARG A 445 0.14 -18.90 -20.50
C ARG A 445 0.01 -19.95 -19.39
N GLY A 446 -1.19 -20.04 -18.79
CA GLY A 446 -1.47 -21.00 -17.72
C GLY A 446 -0.71 -20.75 -16.42
N ALA A 447 -0.12 -19.56 -16.25
CA ALA A 447 0.61 -19.21 -15.04
C ALA A 447 -0.31 -19.07 -13.81
N VAL A 448 -1.58 -18.72 -14.02
CA VAL A 448 -2.61 -18.72 -12.98
C VAL A 448 -3.77 -19.58 -13.47
N ARG A 449 -3.83 -20.84 -13.02
CA ARG A 449 -4.76 -21.85 -13.58
C ARG A 449 -6.20 -21.65 -13.11
N ASP A 450 -6.36 -21.34 -11.83
CA ASP A 450 -7.64 -21.38 -11.14
C ASP A 450 -8.19 -19.97 -10.86
N GLU A 451 -7.64 -18.92 -11.49
CA GLU A 451 -7.99 -17.52 -11.18
C GLU A 451 -9.49 -17.20 -11.30
N TRP A 452 -10.22 -17.96 -12.10
CA TRP A 452 -11.66 -17.82 -12.33
C TRP A 452 -12.52 -18.88 -11.61
N GLU A 453 -11.94 -19.69 -10.71
CA GLU A 453 -12.63 -20.80 -10.01
C GLU A 453 -13.93 -20.37 -9.32
N SER A 454 -13.94 -19.17 -8.72
CA SER A 454 -15.09 -18.64 -8.00
C SER A 454 -15.92 -17.62 -8.80
N TYR A 455 -15.66 -17.45 -10.10
CA TYR A 455 -16.43 -16.51 -10.94
C TYR A 455 -17.69 -17.16 -11.52
N ASP A 456 -18.86 -16.63 -11.17
CA ASP A 456 -20.17 -17.11 -11.63
C ASP A 456 -20.79 -16.28 -12.76
N GLY A 457 -20.13 -15.18 -13.14
CA GLY A 457 -20.64 -14.28 -14.18
C GLY A 457 -20.57 -14.89 -15.58
N ALA A 458 -21.26 -14.26 -16.53
CA ALA A 458 -21.09 -14.60 -17.93
C ALA A 458 -19.63 -14.33 -18.36
N PRO A 459 -19.03 -15.20 -19.20
CA PRO A 459 -17.74 -14.89 -19.82
C PRO A 459 -17.83 -13.59 -20.62
N LEU A 460 -16.80 -12.76 -20.51
CA LEU A 460 -16.68 -11.55 -21.31
C LEU A 460 -16.56 -11.89 -22.80
N GLU A 461 -17.14 -11.05 -23.65
CA GLU A 461 -17.01 -11.18 -25.10
C GLU A 461 -15.56 -10.91 -25.52
N LEU A 462 -15.00 -11.81 -26.33
CA LEU A 462 -13.61 -11.73 -26.77
C LEU A 462 -13.49 -11.38 -28.25
N VAL A 463 -12.55 -10.50 -28.58
CA VAL A 463 -12.12 -10.19 -29.94
C VAL A 463 -11.32 -11.37 -30.49
N GLN A 464 -11.61 -11.75 -31.74
CA GLN A 464 -10.84 -12.75 -32.46
C GLN A 464 -9.47 -12.19 -32.86
N VAL A 465 -8.39 -12.84 -32.44
CA VAL A 465 -7.02 -12.42 -32.72
C VAL A 465 -6.21 -13.59 -33.27
N GLY A 466 -5.63 -13.40 -34.47
CA GLY A 466 -4.99 -14.48 -35.24
C GLY A 466 -6.02 -15.25 -36.06
N GLY A 467 -5.59 -15.82 -37.21
CA GLY A 467 -6.47 -16.55 -38.14
C GLY A 467 -7.21 -17.77 -37.54
N PRO A 468 -7.88 -18.60 -38.36
CA PRO A 468 -8.96 -19.54 -37.97
C PRO A 468 -8.65 -20.65 -36.95
N THR A 469 -7.48 -20.64 -36.30
CA THR A 469 -7.04 -21.64 -35.31
C THR A 469 -6.87 -21.08 -33.89
N GLY A 470 -7.21 -19.81 -33.67
CA GLY A 470 -6.97 -19.09 -32.39
C GLY A 470 -8.14 -19.08 -31.40
N GLU A 471 -8.90 -20.15 -31.21
CA GLU A 471 -9.86 -20.20 -30.09
C GLU A 471 -9.13 -20.51 -28.77
N LEU A 472 -9.19 -19.57 -27.81
CA LEU A 472 -8.98 -19.84 -26.38
C LEU A 472 -10.17 -20.68 -25.86
N ARG A 473 -10.25 -21.95 -26.26
CA ARG A 473 -11.21 -22.88 -25.65
C ARG A 473 -10.81 -23.12 -24.20
N ARG A 474 -11.79 -22.99 -23.29
CA ARG A 474 -11.73 -23.45 -21.89
C ARG A 474 -11.27 -24.92 -21.90
N ARG A 475 -10.00 -25.16 -21.55
CA ARG A 475 -9.44 -26.52 -21.56
C ARG A 475 -9.94 -27.25 -20.31
N GLY A 476 -10.86 -28.19 -20.52
CA GLY A 476 -11.17 -29.22 -19.53
C GLY A 476 -9.94 -30.07 -19.23
N ASN A 477 -9.94 -30.68 -18.04
CA ASN A 477 -8.84 -31.47 -17.48
C ASN A 477 -8.24 -32.48 -18.46
N GLY A 478 -6.91 -32.44 -18.58
CA GLY A 478 -6.07 -33.52 -19.09
C GLY A 478 -5.55 -33.31 -20.51
N GLU A 479 -4.30 -32.83 -20.64
CA GLU A 479 -3.25 -33.42 -21.51
C GLU A 479 -1.98 -32.54 -21.54
N PRO A 480 -0.76 -33.12 -21.47
CA PRO A 480 0.50 -32.38 -21.50
C PRO A 480 0.96 -32.06 -22.93
N ALA A 481 1.68 -30.96 -23.10
CA ALA A 481 2.25 -30.53 -24.39
C ALA A 481 3.64 -31.14 -24.61
N SER A 482 3.87 -31.71 -25.80
CA SER A 482 5.18 -32.18 -26.26
C SER A 482 5.98 -31.03 -26.91
N ALA A 483 7.28 -30.98 -26.60
CA ALA A 483 8.25 -30.06 -27.18
C ALA A 483 8.83 -30.63 -28.48
N GLN A 484 8.93 -29.79 -29.52
CA GLN A 484 9.94 -29.84 -30.59
C GLN A 484 9.63 -28.74 -31.62
N ASP A 485 10.42 -27.67 -31.64
CA ASP A 485 11.45 -27.44 -32.67
C ASP A 485 12.00 -26.00 -32.59
N GLU A 486 13.33 -25.92 -32.67
CA GLU A 486 14.14 -24.71 -32.70
C GLU A 486 14.37 -24.22 -34.14
N THR A 487 14.85 -22.97 -34.22
CA THR A 487 15.62 -22.30 -35.30
C THR A 487 14.88 -21.60 -36.44
N GLU A 488 14.96 -20.25 -36.47
CA GLU A 488 15.77 -19.46 -37.41
C GLU A 488 15.65 -17.95 -37.10
N ALA A 489 16.77 -17.23 -37.15
CA ALA A 489 16.88 -15.81 -36.78
C ALA A 489 16.79 -14.90 -38.01
N VAL A 490 15.87 -13.92 -38.01
CA VAL A 490 15.79 -12.83 -39.00
C VAL A 490 15.87 -11.48 -38.29
N LYS A 491 16.77 -10.61 -38.77
CA LYS A 491 16.96 -9.22 -38.34
C LYS A 491 15.74 -8.35 -38.70
N ALA A 492 15.18 -7.59 -37.75
CA ALA A 492 14.24 -6.49 -38.08
C ALA A 492 14.25 -5.36 -37.04
N GLY A 493 14.63 -4.16 -37.51
CA GLY A 493 14.77 -2.93 -36.75
C GLY A 493 13.46 -2.27 -36.33
N GLN A 494 13.56 -1.38 -35.35
CA GLN A 494 12.48 -0.64 -34.71
C GLN A 494 11.49 0.00 -35.71
N GLY A 495 10.33 -0.63 -35.90
CA GLY A 495 9.25 -0.11 -36.73
C GLY A 495 7.89 -0.22 -36.06
N LYS A 496 7.01 0.75 -36.34
CA LYS A 496 5.55 0.62 -36.17
C LYS A 496 5.05 -0.53 -37.07
N PRO A 497 3.89 -1.16 -36.77
CA PRO A 497 3.29 -2.12 -37.69
C PRO A 497 3.20 -1.53 -39.09
N GLY A 498 3.47 -2.33 -40.13
CA GLY A 498 3.12 -1.94 -41.49
C GLY A 498 1.61 -1.69 -41.60
N PRO A 499 1.14 -0.96 -42.62
CA PRO A 499 -0.30 -0.76 -42.86
C PRO A 499 -1.09 -2.07 -43.06
N ASP A 500 -0.40 -3.21 -43.17
CA ASP A 500 -0.92 -4.56 -43.27
C ASP A 500 -1.02 -5.31 -41.92
N GLY A 501 -0.71 -4.66 -40.80
CA GLY A 501 -0.77 -5.25 -39.46
C GLY A 501 0.34 -6.27 -39.18
N LYS A 502 1.43 -6.24 -39.95
CA LYS A 502 2.59 -7.12 -39.80
C LYS A 502 3.81 -6.37 -39.29
N TYR A 503 4.72 -7.10 -38.68
CA TYR A 503 6.01 -6.59 -38.24
C TYR A 503 7.11 -7.46 -38.84
N GLY A 504 8.05 -6.85 -39.57
CA GLY A 504 9.07 -7.61 -40.31
C GLY A 504 8.48 -8.61 -41.33
N GLY A 505 7.26 -8.37 -41.83
CA GLY A 505 6.57 -9.26 -42.77
C GLY A 505 5.79 -10.42 -42.14
N ALA A 506 5.85 -10.60 -40.82
CA ALA A 506 5.12 -11.63 -40.10
C ALA A 506 3.94 -11.06 -39.29
N PRO A 507 2.78 -11.75 -39.25
CA PRO A 507 1.62 -11.36 -38.44
C PRO A 507 1.78 -11.77 -36.97
N TYR A 508 0.95 -11.20 -36.10
CA TYR A 508 0.81 -11.69 -34.72
C TYR A 508 0.37 -13.16 -34.68
N ALA A 509 1.02 -13.95 -33.85
CA ALA A 509 0.74 -15.37 -33.64
C ALA A 509 0.52 -15.66 -32.16
N LEU A 510 -0.75 -15.78 -31.75
CA LEU A 510 -1.15 -16.03 -30.36
C LEU A 510 -0.45 -17.25 -29.74
N LYS A 511 -0.25 -18.33 -30.51
CA LYS A 511 0.40 -19.56 -30.06
C LYS A 511 1.86 -19.37 -29.64
N ASP A 512 2.55 -18.40 -30.23
CA ASP A 512 3.98 -18.16 -30.04
C ASP A 512 4.22 -17.00 -29.04
N ASP A 513 3.14 -16.41 -28.49
CA ASP A 513 3.24 -15.35 -27.48
C ASP A 513 3.43 -15.97 -26.09
N LYS A 514 4.58 -15.68 -25.47
CA LYS A 514 4.91 -16.09 -24.10
C LYS A 514 3.93 -15.52 -23.07
N TYR A 515 3.39 -14.34 -23.35
CA TYR A 515 2.49 -13.58 -22.49
C TYR A 515 1.22 -13.23 -23.27
N PRO A 516 0.41 -14.23 -23.65
CA PRO A 516 -0.73 -14.01 -24.52
C PRO A 516 -1.77 -13.08 -23.85
N PRO A 517 -2.48 -12.25 -24.62
CA PRO A 517 -3.58 -11.45 -24.10
C PRO A 517 -4.68 -12.36 -23.56
N ASN A 518 -5.42 -11.85 -22.59
CA ASN A 518 -6.39 -12.62 -21.81
C ASN A 518 -7.69 -11.83 -21.59
N ASN A 519 -8.57 -12.41 -20.77
CA ASN A 519 -9.89 -11.88 -20.43
C ASN A 519 -9.90 -11.08 -19.11
N ARG A 520 -8.74 -10.66 -18.58
CA ARG A 520 -8.66 -9.94 -17.31
C ARG A 520 -9.07 -8.48 -17.48
N THR A 521 -9.87 -7.98 -16.55
CA THR A 521 -10.36 -6.60 -16.47
C THR A 521 -10.46 -6.19 -15.00
N LEU A 522 -10.33 -4.89 -14.68
CA LEU A 522 -10.40 -4.44 -13.29
C LEU A 522 -11.76 -4.69 -12.64
N GLU A 523 -12.83 -4.85 -13.43
CA GLU A 523 -14.17 -5.19 -12.92
C GLU A 523 -14.19 -6.51 -12.13
N ASN A 524 -13.19 -7.36 -12.36
CA ASN A 524 -13.03 -8.67 -11.73
C ASN A 524 -11.86 -8.74 -10.74
N PHE A 525 -11.13 -7.65 -10.52
CA PHE A 525 -9.99 -7.63 -9.59
C PHE A 525 -10.44 -7.26 -8.18
N PHE A 526 -10.69 -8.28 -7.34
CA PHE A 526 -11.14 -8.15 -5.94
C PHE A 526 -12.27 -7.15 -5.74
N ARG A 527 -13.26 -7.21 -6.64
CA ARG A 527 -14.38 -6.25 -6.67
C ARG A 527 -15.02 -6.12 -5.29
N GLY A 528 -15.16 -4.87 -4.84
CA GLY A 528 -15.72 -4.51 -3.54
C GLY A 528 -14.67 -4.04 -2.53
N ALA A 529 -13.44 -4.56 -2.60
CA ALA A 529 -12.34 -4.13 -1.73
C ALA A 529 -11.97 -2.65 -1.96
N TRP A 530 -11.49 -1.99 -0.92
CA TRP A 530 -10.93 -0.64 -0.99
C TRP A 530 -9.46 -0.62 -1.37
N SER A 531 -8.74 -1.70 -1.10
CA SER A 531 -7.34 -1.82 -1.49
C SER A 531 -6.91 -3.27 -1.68
N TYR A 532 -5.68 -3.42 -2.14
CA TYR A 532 -4.94 -4.68 -2.24
C TYR A 532 -3.52 -4.46 -1.69
N HIS A 533 -3.07 -5.31 -0.79
CA HIS A 533 -1.70 -5.25 -0.24
C HIS A 533 -0.76 -6.17 -1.03
N ILE A 534 0.39 -5.65 -1.47
CA ILE A 534 1.35 -6.38 -2.33
C ILE A 534 2.29 -7.29 -1.52
N HIS A 535 2.35 -7.18 -0.18
CA HIS A 535 3.19 -8.02 0.70
C HIS A 535 4.66 -8.02 0.35
N ASN A 536 5.23 -6.82 0.19
CA ASN A 536 6.65 -6.59 -0.02
C ASN A 536 7.28 -7.39 -1.18
N GLN A 537 6.52 -7.71 -2.24
CA GLN A 537 7.01 -8.34 -3.48
C GLN A 537 7.84 -7.38 -4.34
N TRP A 538 8.79 -6.71 -3.71
CA TRP A 538 9.54 -5.55 -4.18
C TRP A 538 10.43 -5.83 -5.39
N SER A 539 10.91 -7.06 -5.52
CA SER A 539 11.81 -7.51 -6.60
C SER A 539 11.08 -8.00 -7.86
N LYS A 540 9.74 -8.09 -7.83
CA LYS A 540 8.95 -8.59 -8.94
C LYS A 540 8.48 -7.43 -9.82
N HIS A 541 8.63 -7.61 -11.14
CA HIS A 541 8.07 -6.71 -12.14
C HIS A 541 6.86 -7.37 -12.81
N PRO A 542 5.78 -6.61 -13.08
CA PRO A 542 4.61 -7.14 -13.79
C PRO A 542 4.99 -7.69 -15.16
N GLN A 543 4.73 -8.97 -15.39
CA GLN A 543 4.83 -9.55 -16.71
C GLN A 543 3.70 -9.00 -17.61
N PRO A 544 3.93 -8.89 -18.93
CA PRO A 544 2.86 -8.50 -19.84
C PRO A 544 1.62 -9.37 -19.66
N ASN A 545 0.45 -8.74 -19.68
CA ASN A 545 -0.87 -9.33 -19.42
C ASN A 545 -1.05 -9.98 -18.03
N SER A 546 -0.17 -9.74 -17.05
CA SER A 546 -0.48 -10.03 -15.65
C SER A 546 -1.62 -9.15 -15.14
N TRP A 547 -2.18 -9.47 -13.96
CA TRP A 547 -3.18 -8.58 -13.33
C TRP A 547 -2.63 -7.17 -13.09
N PHE A 548 -1.38 -7.06 -12.63
CA PHE A 548 -0.74 -5.75 -12.48
C PHE A 548 -0.47 -5.03 -13.80
N ASP A 549 -0.11 -5.72 -14.87
CA ASP A 549 0.00 -5.08 -16.19
C ASP A 549 -1.38 -4.57 -16.68
N VAL A 550 -2.45 -5.34 -16.44
CA VAL A 550 -3.83 -4.93 -16.76
C VAL A 550 -4.25 -3.69 -15.97
N ILE A 551 -3.87 -3.61 -14.68
CA ILE A 551 -4.07 -2.44 -13.83
C ILE A 551 -3.26 -1.24 -14.33
N GLN A 552 -1.98 -1.43 -14.65
CA GLN A 552 -1.12 -0.38 -15.19
C GLN A 552 -1.69 0.22 -16.48
N LYS A 553 -2.18 -0.61 -17.39
CA LYS A 553 -2.87 -0.18 -18.62
C LYS A 553 -4.16 0.58 -18.36
N ALA A 554 -4.90 0.24 -17.30
CA ALA A 554 -6.11 0.96 -16.92
C ALA A 554 -5.80 2.34 -16.33
N HIS A 555 -4.82 2.40 -15.44
CA HIS A 555 -4.31 3.68 -14.91
C HIS A 555 -3.81 4.58 -16.05
N ASP A 556 -2.95 4.07 -16.94
CA ASP A 556 -2.40 4.85 -18.04
C ASP A 556 -3.49 5.32 -19.01
N GLY A 557 -4.46 4.45 -19.33
CA GLY A 557 -5.60 4.82 -20.17
C GLY A 557 -6.50 5.87 -19.54
N PHE A 558 -6.70 5.84 -18.22
CA PHE A 558 -7.43 6.89 -17.51
C PHE A 558 -6.66 8.20 -17.53
N LEU A 559 -5.37 8.18 -17.17
CA LEU A 559 -4.51 9.36 -17.06
C LEU A 559 -4.18 9.99 -18.43
N SER A 560 -4.35 9.26 -19.53
CA SER A 560 -4.29 9.79 -20.90
C SER A 560 -5.64 10.34 -21.41
N GLY A 561 -6.74 10.10 -20.68
CA GLY A 561 -8.10 10.46 -21.07
C GLY A 561 -8.76 9.50 -22.08
N GLU A 562 -8.10 8.39 -22.41
CA GLU A 562 -8.62 7.35 -23.32
C GLU A 562 -9.68 6.45 -22.67
N ARG A 563 -9.58 6.25 -21.35
CA ARG A 563 -10.47 5.42 -20.52
C ARG A 563 -11.05 6.23 -19.37
N THR A 564 -12.05 5.67 -18.70
CA THR A 564 -12.57 6.22 -17.45
C THR A 564 -12.00 5.48 -16.25
N ASN A 565 -12.17 6.04 -15.06
CA ASN A 565 -11.89 5.34 -13.82
C ASN A 565 -13.04 4.38 -13.42
N PRO A 566 -12.96 3.68 -12.26
CA PRO A 566 -14.00 2.76 -11.77
C PRO A 566 -15.39 3.39 -11.63
N TYR A 567 -15.45 4.71 -11.56
CA TYR A 567 -16.66 5.50 -11.39
C TYR A 567 -17.22 6.13 -12.67
N GLY A 568 -16.59 5.86 -13.82
CA GLY A 568 -16.98 6.45 -15.10
C GLY A 568 -16.50 7.90 -15.30
N GLU A 569 -15.61 8.39 -14.46
CA GLU A 569 -15.06 9.75 -14.56
C GLU A 569 -13.84 9.77 -15.50
N LYS A 570 -13.61 10.91 -16.15
CA LYS A 570 -12.43 11.13 -17.01
C LYS A 570 -11.38 11.97 -16.30
N TRP A 571 -10.12 11.67 -16.55
CA TRP A 571 -9.02 12.51 -16.10
C TRP A 571 -9.02 13.83 -16.87
N THR A 572 -8.97 14.93 -16.13
CA THR A 572 -8.87 16.29 -16.68
C THR A 572 -7.66 17.05 -16.15
N GLY A 573 -6.74 16.35 -15.48
CA GLY A 573 -5.49 16.90 -14.98
C GLY A 573 -4.29 16.75 -15.92
N PRO A 574 -3.09 17.17 -15.48
CA PRO A 574 -1.87 17.11 -16.28
C PRO A 574 -1.63 15.75 -16.93
N ALA A 575 -1.11 15.75 -18.15
CA ALA A 575 -0.69 14.53 -18.81
C ALA A 575 0.48 13.89 -18.05
N LEU A 576 0.37 12.60 -17.77
CA LEU A 576 1.41 11.82 -17.09
C LEU A 576 2.00 10.79 -18.04
N LEU A 577 3.28 10.50 -17.88
CA LEU A 577 3.93 9.44 -18.64
C LEU A 577 3.35 8.07 -18.25
N PRO A 578 3.22 7.14 -19.22
CA PRO A 578 2.78 5.78 -18.94
C PRO A 578 3.82 5.03 -18.09
N TYR A 579 3.42 3.90 -17.52
CA TYR A 579 4.36 3.03 -16.80
C TYR A 579 5.52 2.63 -17.71
N ASP A 580 6.71 2.54 -17.10
CA ASP A 580 7.88 2.02 -17.81
C ASP A 580 7.66 0.54 -18.16
N ARG A 581 8.14 0.15 -19.34
CA ARG A 581 8.19 -1.25 -19.72
C ARG A 581 9.41 -1.91 -19.10
N TRP A 582 9.28 -3.21 -18.86
CA TRP A 582 10.30 -4.08 -18.29
C TRP A 582 11.04 -4.81 -19.41
N PRO A 583 12.27 -4.38 -19.78
CA PRO A 583 12.98 -4.90 -20.94
C PRO A 583 13.28 -6.40 -20.87
N GLU A 584 13.25 -6.99 -19.67
CA GLU A 584 13.40 -8.44 -19.46
C GLU A 584 12.21 -9.27 -19.99
N PHE A 585 11.10 -8.64 -20.35
CA PHE A 585 9.89 -9.30 -20.89
C PHE A 585 9.60 -8.99 -22.37
N ASP A 586 10.46 -8.19 -23.00
CA ASP A 586 10.33 -7.77 -24.42
C ASP A 586 10.81 -8.83 -25.42
#